data_AF-A0A968YAS2-F1
#
_entry.id   AF-A0A968YAS2-F1
#
_cell.length_a   1.000
_cell.length_b   1.000
_cell.length_c   1.000
_cell.angle_alpha   90.00
_cell.angle_beta   90.00
_cell.angle_gamma   90.00
#
_symmetry.space_group_name_H-M   'P 1'
#
loop_
_entity.id
_entity.type
_entity.pdbx_description
1 polymer ?
#
loop_
_entity_poly.entity_id
_entity_poly.type
_entity_poly.pdbx_seq_one_letter_code
_entity_poly.pdbx_strand_id
1 'polypeptide(L)'
;MKQAGLEYTHIPVNPAQITDQLTKQVLATIDQLAKPVLIHCQSGARSGAMALIFMALHEGMTADRVLSTGQQMGINLESQPQIKQFVQHYIAVHSQASPTT
;
A
#
# COMPACT_ATOMS: atom_id res chain seq x y z
N MET A 1 -23.39 0.44 -12.87
CA MET A 1 -23.85 0.50 -11.47
C MET A 1 -22.98 1.49 -10.70
N LYS A 2 -23.46 2.72 -10.46
CA LYS A 2 -22.90 3.66 -9.47
C LYS A 2 -24.02 3.88 -8.47
N GLN A 3 -24.06 3.11 -7.38
CA GLN A 3 -25.23 3.07 -6.50
C GLN A 3 -24.99 3.66 -5.08
N ALA A 4 -23.88 4.36 -4.86
CA ALA A 4 -23.61 4.98 -3.55
C ALA A 4 -22.80 6.30 -3.60
N GLY A 5 -22.60 6.92 -4.78
CA GLY A 5 -21.72 8.10 -4.89
C GLY A 5 -20.23 7.83 -4.64
N LEU A 6 -19.85 6.55 -4.49
CA LEU A 6 -18.48 6.09 -4.32
C LEU A 6 -17.82 5.87 -5.69
N GLU A 7 -16.63 6.43 -5.88
CA GLU A 7 -15.76 6.08 -6.99
C GLU A 7 -15.10 4.73 -6.71
N TYR A 8 -15.36 3.76 -7.58
CA TYR A 8 -14.84 2.40 -7.45
C TYR A 8 -13.78 2.14 -8.51
N THR A 9 -12.58 1.76 -8.06
CA THR A 9 -11.49 1.35 -8.94
C THR A 9 -11.04 -0.05 -8.57
N HIS A 10 -11.09 -0.97 -9.55
CA HIS A 10 -10.61 -2.34 -9.37
C HIS A 10 -9.22 -2.49 -10.00
N ILE A 11 -8.20 -2.64 -9.15
CA ILE A 11 -6.83 -2.91 -9.58
C ILE A 11 -6.50 -4.37 -9.21
N PRO A 12 -6.31 -5.27 -10.18
CA PRO A 12 -5.97 -6.66 -9.89
C PRO A 12 -4.53 -6.74 -9.36
N VAL A 13 -4.39 -6.99 -8.06
CA VAL A 13 -3.10 -7.24 -7.42
C VAL A 13 -2.88 -8.75 -7.28
N ASN A 14 -2.07 -9.31 -8.17
CA ASN A 14 -1.64 -10.70 -8.10
C ASN A 14 -0.49 -10.83 -7.08
N PRO A 15 -0.64 -11.63 -6.00
CA PRO A 15 0.41 -11.79 -4.99
C PRO A 15 1.71 -12.36 -5.55
N ALA A 16 1.66 -13.13 -6.65
CA ALA A 16 2.86 -13.66 -7.30
C ALA A 16 3.57 -12.63 -8.21
N GLN A 17 2.94 -11.49 -8.50
CA GLN A 17 3.42 -10.48 -9.46
C GLN A 17 3.24 -9.06 -8.91
N ILE A 18 3.49 -8.85 -7.62
CA ILE A 18 3.58 -7.49 -7.10
C ILE A 18 4.86 -6.88 -7.67
N THR A 19 4.70 -5.85 -8.50
CA THR A 19 5.79 -5.13 -9.17
C THR A 19 5.77 -3.66 -8.78
N ASP A 20 6.91 -2.99 -8.92
CA ASP A 20 7.02 -1.55 -8.68
C ASP A 20 6.03 -0.73 -9.51
N GLN A 21 5.82 -1.11 -10.78
CA GLN A 21 4.88 -0.43 -11.67
C GLN A 21 3.44 -0.56 -11.16
N LEU A 22 3.04 -1.75 -10.72
CA LEU A 22 1.72 -1.98 -10.14
C LEU A 22 1.54 -1.18 -8.85
N THR A 23 2.54 -1.19 -7.96
CA THR A 23 2.51 -0.42 -6.72
C THR A 23 2.39 1.08 -7.01
N LYS A 24 3.19 1.63 -7.94
CA LYS A 24 3.06 3.04 -8.37
C LYS A 24 1.68 3.37 -8.91
N GLN A 25 1.08 2.50 -9.72
CA GLN A 25 -0.26 2.69 -10.23
C GLN A 25 -1.30 2.72 -9.09
N VAL A 26 -1.19 1.82 -8.12
CA VAL A 26 -2.07 1.80 -6.94
C VAL A 26 -1.92 3.09 -6.14
N LEU A 27 -0.70 3.52 -5.83
CA LEU A 27 -0.44 4.75 -5.08
C LEU A 27 -0.98 5.99 -5.79
N ALA A 28 -0.70 6.14 -7.09
CA ALA A 28 -1.22 7.25 -7.90
C ALA A 28 -2.76 7.26 -7.94
N THR A 29 -3.38 6.09 -7.97
CA THR A 29 -4.85 5.98 -7.89
C THR A 29 -5.37 6.44 -6.53
N ILE A 30 -4.70 6.05 -5.43
CA ILE A 30 -5.07 6.48 -4.08
C ILE A 30 -4.98 8.01 -3.94
N ASP A 31 -3.94 8.64 -4.52
CA ASP A 31 -3.77 10.09 -4.49
C ASP A 31 -4.80 10.86 -5.32
N GLN A 32 -5.28 10.27 -6.42
CA GLN A 32 -6.27 10.88 -7.31
C GLN A 32 -7.72 10.75 -6.80
N LEU A 33 -8.00 9.76 -5.95
CA LEU A 33 -9.34 9.50 -5.44
C LEU A 33 -9.76 10.51 -4.36
N ALA A 34 -11.04 10.87 -4.36
CA ALA A 34 -11.62 11.70 -3.31
C ALA A 34 -11.57 10.97 -1.96
N LYS A 35 -10.97 11.61 -0.96
CA LYS A 35 -10.82 11.07 0.40
C LYS A 35 -12.16 11.20 1.16
N PRO A 36 -12.54 10.22 2.02
CA PRO A 36 -11.78 9.05 2.45
C PRO A 36 -11.81 7.87 1.46
N VAL A 37 -10.67 7.18 1.33
CA VAL A 37 -10.49 6.01 0.44
C VAL A 37 -10.54 4.71 1.25
N LEU A 38 -11.32 3.73 0.78
CA LEU A 38 -11.36 2.37 1.33
C LEU A 38 -10.62 1.41 0.38
N ILE A 39 -9.61 0.71 0.91
CA ILE A 39 -8.88 -0.32 0.17
C ILE A 39 -9.13 -1.67 0.84
N HIS A 40 -9.55 -2.67 0.08
CA HIS A 40 -9.81 -4.00 0.61
C HIS A 40 -9.27 -5.09 -0.33
N CYS A 41 -9.03 -6.28 0.22
CA CYS A 41 -8.79 -7.49 -0.54
C CYS A 41 -9.37 -8.70 0.22
N GLN A 42 -9.26 -9.91 -0.35
CA GLN A 42 -9.84 -11.12 0.24
C GLN A 42 -9.43 -11.37 1.70
N SER A 43 -8.16 -11.14 2.05
CA SER A 43 -7.58 -11.47 3.35
C SER A 43 -6.96 -10.26 4.07
N GLY A 44 -7.17 -9.05 3.55
CA GLY A 44 -6.59 -7.82 4.10
C GLY A 44 -5.09 -7.60 3.83
N ALA A 45 -4.33 -8.63 3.47
CA ALA A 45 -2.87 -8.52 3.39
C ALA A 45 -2.35 -7.65 2.23
N ARG A 46 -2.92 -7.78 1.03
CA ARG A 46 -2.52 -6.97 -0.14
C ARG A 46 -2.91 -5.50 0.03
N SER A 47 -4.15 -5.27 0.48
CA SER A 47 -4.64 -3.93 0.80
C SER A 47 -3.83 -3.29 1.92
N GLY A 48 -3.48 -4.07 2.95
CA GLY A 48 -2.62 -3.63 4.05
C GLY A 48 -1.21 -3.28 3.57
N ALA A 49 -0.58 -4.14 2.76
CA ALA A 49 0.75 -3.87 2.20
C ALA A 49 0.79 -2.57 1.39
N MET A 50 -0.21 -2.32 0.54
CA MET A 50 -0.29 -1.08 -0.25
C MET A 50 -0.53 0.14 0.65
N ALA A 51 -1.38 0.02 1.68
CA ALA A 51 -1.60 1.08 2.65
C ALA A 51 -0.33 1.41 3.46
N LEU A 52 0.45 0.40 3.87
CA LEU A 52 1.72 0.58 4.56
C LEU A 52 2.77 1.23 3.66
N ILE A 53 2.88 0.81 2.40
CA ILE A 53 3.78 1.48 1.44
C ILE A 53 3.38 2.95 1.25
N PHE A 54 2.08 3.23 1.09
CA PHE A 54 1.58 4.60 0.96
C PHE A 54 1.94 5.45 2.18
N MET A 55 1.67 4.94 3.38
CA MET A 55 2.00 5.61 4.64
C MET A 55 3.51 5.85 4.78
N ALA A 56 4.34 4.85 4.47
CA ALA A 56 5.78 4.99 4.57
C ALA A 56 6.34 6.07 3.66
N LEU A 57 5.85 6.15 2.42
CA LEU A 57 6.30 7.17 1.47
C LEU A 57 5.76 8.56 1.81
N HIS A 58 4.51 8.67 2.26
CA HIS A 58 3.90 9.96 2.58
C HIS A 58 4.41 10.53 3.92
N GLU A 59 4.75 9.68 4.88
CA GLU A 59 5.21 10.09 6.22
C GLU A 59 6.74 9.95 6.39
N GLY A 60 7.46 9.54 5.33
CA GLY A 60 8.92 9.34 5.37
C GLY A 60 9.37 8.28 6.36
N MET A 61 8.56 7.25 6.60
CA MET A 61 8.90 6.17 7.54
C MET A 61 9.83 5.14 6.90
N THR A 62 10.69 4.56 7.74
CA THR A 62 11.48 3.39 7.36
C THR A 62 10.60 2.14 7.28
N ALA A 63 11.07 1.14 6.53
CA ALA A 63 10.37 -0.13 6.36
C ALA A 63 10.05 -0.83 7.69
N ASP A 64 11.00 -0.89 8.62
CA ASP A 64 10.77 -1.49 9.95
C ASP A 64 9.72 -0.72 10.76
N ARG A 65 9.77 0.61 10.68
CA ARG A 65 8.81 1.44 11.42
C ARG A 65 7.40 1.23 10.91
N VAL A 66 7.20 1.24 9.59
CA VAL A 66 5.86 1.07 9.03
C VAL A 66 5.32 -0.34 9.25
N LEU A 67 6.17 -1.37 9.22
CA LEU A 67 5.75 -2.74 9.53
C LEU A 67 5.30 -2.87 11.00
N SER A 68 6.04 -2.25 11.92
CA SER A 68 5.66 -2.20 13.34
C SER A 68 4.33 -1.48 13.54
N THR A 69 4.15 -0.31 12.91
CA THR A 69 2.86 0.41 12.92
C THR A 69 1.74 -0.45 12.35
N GLY A 70 1.98 -1.14 11.24
CA GLY A 70 1.01 -2.05 10.62
C GLY A 70 0.56 -3.16 11.55
N GLN A 71 1.50 -3.79 12.27
CA GLN A 71 1.18 -4.80 13.28
C GLN A 71 0.30 -4.24 14.41
N GLN A 72 0.58 -3.01 14.88
CA GLN A 72 -0.25 -2.33 15.88
C GLN A 72 -1.67 -2.02 15.37
N MET A 73 -1.81 -1.78 14.06
CA MET A 73 -3.09 -1.57 13.38
C MET A 73 -3.81 -2.87 12.98
N GLY A 74 -3.26 -4.04 13.34
CA GLY A 74 -3.83 -5.35 12.98
C GLY A 74 -3.51 -5.83 11.57
N ILE A 75 -2.65 -5.12 10.83
CA ILE A 75 -2.13 -5.54 9.52
C ILE A 75 -0.94 -6.46 9.75
N ASN A 76 -1.18 -7.78 9.67
CA ASN A 76 -0.13 -8.78 9.84
C ASN A 76 0.34 -9.35 8.50
N LEU A 77 1.57 -8.99 8.09
CA LEU A 77 2.23 -9.52 6.90
C LEU A 77 3.16 -10.71 7.17
N GLU A 78 3.29 -11.18 8.42
CA GLU A 78 4.16 -12.33 8.77
C GLU A 78 3.73 -13.62 8.08
N SER A 79 2.42 -13.79 7.83
CA SER A 79 1.86 -14.94 7.11
C SER A 79 2.19 -14.94 5.61
N GLN A 80 2.72 -13.83 5.07
CA GLN A 80 3.03 -13.62 3.65
C GLN A 80 4.43 -13.03 3.48
N PRO A 81 5.48 -13.84 3.72
CA PRO A 81 6.87 -13.36 3.72
C PRO A 81 7.28 -12.70 2.40
N GLN A 82 6.78 -13.18 1.26
CA GLN A 82 7.04 -12.58 -0.05
C GLN A 82 6.53 -11.12 -0.13
N ILE A 83 5.33 -10.85 0.40
CA ILE A 83 4.76 -9.50 0.40
C ILE A 83 5.52 -8.60 1.37
N LYS A 84 5.86 -9.12 2.56
CA LYS A 84 6.67 -8.40 3.54
C LYS A 84 8.03 -7.97 2.96
N GLN A 85 8.73 -8.90 2.31
CA GLN A 85 10.01 -8.62 1.65
C GLN A 85 9.87 -7.56 0.54
N PHE A 86 8.81 -7.66 -0.27
CA PHE A 86 8.53 -6.65 -1.28
C PHE A 86 8.31 -5.26 -0.66
N VAL A 87 7.48 -5.16 0.38
CA VAL A 87 7.20 -3.89 1.08
C VAL A 87 8.50 -3.29 1.61
N GLN A 88 9.35 -4.08 2.26
CA GLN A 88 10.64 -3.62 2.79
C GLN A 88 11.55 -3.12 1.67
N HIS A 89 11.68 -3.89 0.59
CA HIS A 89 12.51 -3.53 -0.56
C HIS A 89 12.02 -2.25 -1.23
N TYR A 90 10.71 -2.16 -1.52
CA TYR A 90 10.12 -1.02 -2.19
C TYR A 90 10.27 0.26 -1.39
N ILE A 91 10.03 0.22 -0.07
CA ILE A 91 10.25 1.38 0.80
C ILE A 91 11.73 1.75 0.83
N ALA A 92 12.65 0.80 0.97
CA ALA A 92 14.08 1.11 0.97
C ALA A 92 14.55 1.80 -0.31
N VAL A 93 14.01 1.40 -1.47
CA VAL A 93 14.32 1.99 -2.78
C VAL A 93 13.67 3.37 -2.96
N HIS A 94 12.46 3.58 -2.45
CA HIS A 94 11.65 4.78 -2.73
C HIS A 94 11.55 5.80 -1.58
N SER A 95 11.98 5.45 -0.36
CA SER A 95 11.97 6.32 0.83
C SER A 95 13.02 7.43 0.79
N GLN A 96 14.02 7.36 -0.10
CA GLN A 96 15.04 8.42 -0.24
C GLN A 96 14.62 9.61 -1.12
N ALA A 97 13.33 9.72 -1.48
CA ALA A 97 12.83 10.83 -2.27
C ALA A 97 11.64 11.51 -1.59
N SER A 98 11.91 12.58 -0.84
CA SER A 98 11.11 13.81 -0.82
C SER A 98 11.99 14.92 -0.25
N PRO A 99 12.09 16.08 -0.95
CA PRO A 99 11.03 17.05 -0.76
C PRO A 99 10.48 17.61 -2.07
N THR A 100 9.16 17.57 -2.20
CA THR A 100 8.35 18.58 -2.90
C THR A 100 7.09 18.63 -2.03
N THR A 101 6.93 19.61 -1.16
CA THR A 101 6.73 21.04 -1.43
C THR A 101 7.24 21.89 -0.26
#